data_AF-A0A2D7DWN9-F1
#
_entry.id   AF-A0A2D7DWN9-F1
#
_cell.length_a   1.000
_cell.length_b   1.000
_cell.length_c   1.000
_cell.angle_alpha   90.00
_cell.angle_beta   90.00
_cell.angle_gamma   90.00
#
_symmetry.space_group_name_H-M   'P 1'
#
loop_
_entity.id
_entity.type
_entity.pdbx_description
1 polymer ?
#
loop_
_entity_poly.entity_id
_entity_poly.type
_entity_poly.pdbx_seq_one_letter_code
_entity_poly.pdbx_strand_id
1 'polypeptide(L)'
;MLSRFGLTFFLLFFSNKVLGAEGQGGMPQLNPDSFSSQIFWLFISFSILFLFIHFFLIPKLKRIREKRDQTINSYLSQTKRINEQIDNIIVQIDLELNEAKTRFNDKIKEEFEKNKIIFEKEVGLIEKDFEAKKEKLNSELLKSKRDIQNKIPKICMDLSNHLYEKILGEKTESDPKEFEKVMRDL
;
A
#
# COMPACT_ATOMS: atom_id res chain seq x y z
N MET A 1 -63.25 14.21 -15.10
CA MET A 1 -64.32 15.13 -15.58
C MET A 1 -64.15 15.56 -17.04
N LEU A 2 -62.91 15.75 -17.55
CA LEU A 2 -62.65 16.11 -18.97
C LEU A 2 -63.09 15.07 -20.02
N SER A 3 -63.05 13.76 -19.71
CA SER A 3 -63.46 12.70 -20.64
C SER A 3 -64.97 12.73 -20.97
N ARG A 4 -65.81 13.22 -20.03
CA ARG A 4 -67.27 13.33 -20.23
C ARG A 4 -67.66 14.53 -21.10
N PHE A 5 -66.82 15.58 -21.14
CA PHE A 5 -67.03 16.76 -22.00
C PHE A 5 -66.63 16.50 -23.46
N GLY A 6 -65.62 15.66 -23.70
CA GLY A 6 -65.25 15.27 -25.07
C GLY A 6 -66.33 14.44 -25.76
N LEU A 7 -66.97 13.53 -25.02
CA LEU A 7 -68.00 12.63 -25.53
C LEU A 7 -69.33 13.36 -25.82
N THR A 8 -69.67 14.39 -25.04
CA THR A 8 -70.83 15.25 -25.30
C THR A 8 -70.58 16.22 -26.45
N PHE A 9 -69.37 16.77 -26.58
CA PHE A 9 -69.01 17.60 -27.73
C PHE A 9 -68.99 16.80 -29.03
N PHE A 10 -68.52 15.55 -29.01
CA PHE A 10 -68.54 14.64 -30.15
C PHE A 10 -69.97 14.26 -30.57
N LEU A 11 -70.88 14.02 -29.63
CA LEU A 11 -72.30 13.74 -29.91
C LEU A 11 -73.07 14.97 -30.43
N LEU A 12 -72.72 16.18 -29.99
CA LEU A 12 -73.32 17.43 -30.49
C LEU A 12 -72.84 17.78 -31.90
N PHE A 13 -71.57 17.46 -32.25
CA PHE A 13 -71.04 17.71 -33.61
C PHE A 13 -71.61 16.76 -34.67
N PHE A 14 -72.03 15.54 -34.27
CA PHE A 14 -72.59 14.53 -35.18
C PHE A 14 -74.10 14.69 -35.46
N SER A 15 -74.80 15.58 -34.74
CA SER A 15 -76.23 15.82 -34.93
C SER A 15 -76.52 16.81 -36.07
N ASN A 16 -75.99 16.55 -37.27
CA ASN A 16 -76.50 17.19 -38.48
C ASN A 16 -77.71 16.38 -38.98
N LYS A 17 -78.83 17.08 -39.23
CA LYS A 17 -80.08 16.47 -39.72
C LYS A 17 -79.84 15.70 -41.02
N VAL A 18 -80.12 14.40 -41.03
CA VAL A 18 -80.28 13.61 -42.24
C VAL A 18 -81.70 13.86 -42.76
N LEU A 19 -81.84 14.75 -43.75
CA LEU A 19 -83.02 14.78 -44.63
C LEU A 19 -82.71 13.90 -45.85
N GLY A 20 -83.45 12.81 -46.01
CA GLY A 20 -83.40 12.02 -47.23
C GLY A 20 -84.07 12.77 -48.38
N ALA A 21 -83.31 13.13 -49.40
CA ALA A 21 -83.85 13.63 -50.66
C ALA A 21 -84.25 12.42 -51.53
N GLU A 22 -85.52 12.34 -51.91
CA GLU A 22 -86.00 11.41 -52.93
C GLU A 22 -85.53 11.89 -54.31
N GLY A 23 -84.61 11.15 -54.95
CA GLY A 23 -84.25 11.37 -56.36
C GLY A 23 -82.82 10.95 -56.73
N GLN A 24 -82.74 9.95 -57.61
CA GLN A 24 -81.55 9.41 -58.31
C GLN A 24 -80.63 8.45 -57.53
N GLY A 25 -80.46 7.26 -58.13
CA GLY A 25 -79.78 6.11 -57.54
C GLY A 25 -78.30 6.34 -57.25
N GLY A 26 -77.93 6.00 -56.02
CA GLY A 26 -76.58 5.98 -55.47
C GLY A 26 -76.70 5.67 -53.98
N MET A 27 -75.68 5.10 -53.35
CA MET A 27 -75.70 5.00 -51.88
C MET A 27 -75.75 6.43 -51.31
N PRO A 28 -76.76 6.80 -50.50
CA PRO A 28 -76.97 8.19 -50.06
C PRO A 28 -75.74 8.84 -49.38
N GLN A 29 -74.80 8.03 -48.90
CA GLN A 29 -73.53 8.44 -48.28
C GLN A 29 -72.45 8.92 -49.26
N LEU A 30 -72.57 8.64 -50.57
CA LEU A 30 -71.57 8.99 -51.60
C LEU A 30 -72.04 10.14 -52.51
N ASN A 31 -72.95 10.98 -52.02
CA ASN A 31 -73.42 12.15 -52.75
C ASN A 31 -72.30 13.21 -52.84
N PRO A 32 -71.76 13.49 -54.04
CA PRO A 32 -70.57 14.35 -54.20
C PRO A 32 -70.74 15.78 -53.71
N ASP A 33 -71.98 16.27 -53.69
CA ASP A 33 -72.34 17.62 -53.22
C ASP A 33 -71.99 17.85 -51.74
N SER A 34 -71.90 16.78 -50.94
CA SER A 34 -71.57 16.85 -49.51
C SER A 34 -70.07 16.86 -49.19
N PHE A 35 -69.21 16.47 -50.15
CA PHE A 35 -67.77 16.33 -49.91
C PHE A 35 -67.05 17.66 -49.68
N SER A 36 -67.49 18.75 -50.33
CA SER A 36 -66.86 20.08 -50.18
C SER A 36 -66.89 20.58 -48.72
N SER A 37 -68.04 20.42 -48.05
CA SER A 37 -68.21 20.78 -46.64
C SER A 37 -67.40 19.89 -45.70
N GLN A 38 -67.36 18.58 -45.98
CA GLN A 38 -66.56 17.63 -45.18
C GLN A 38 -65.06 17.95 -45.25
N ILE A 39 -64.54 18.26 -46.44
CA ILE A 39 -63.13 18.64 -46.64
C ILE A 39 -62.81 19.95 -45.92
N PHE A 40 -63.70 20.93 -45.94
CA PHE A 40 -63.53 22.19 -45.22
C PHE A 40 -63.39 21.97 -43.70
N TRP A 41 -64.31 21.20 -43.10
CA TRP A 41 -64.25 20.89 -41.66
C TRP A 41 -63.08 19.98 -41.29
N LEU A 42 -62.70 19.06 -42.18
CA LEU A 42 -61.49 18.25 -42.02
C LEU A 42 -60.26 19.16 -41.95
N PHE A 43 -60.14 20.12 -42.87
CA PHE A 43 -59.00 21.04 -42.89
C PHE A 43 -58.94 21.89 -41.63
N ILE A 44 -60.08 22.40 -41.15
CA ILE A 44 -60.17 23.17 -39.90
C ILE A 44 -59.78 22.34 -38.69
N SER A 45 -60.38 21.16 -38.51
CA SER A 45 -60.08 20.29 -37.36
C SER A 45 -58.65 19.78 -37.38
N PHE A 46 -58.13 19.41 -38.55
CA PHE A 46 -56.75 19.01 -38.73
C PHE A 46 -55.78 20.16 -38.44
N SER A 47 -56.07 21.38 -38.91
CA SER A 47 -55.23 22.54 -38.64
C SER A 47 -55.17 22.87 -37.14
N ILE A 48 -56.31 22.84 -36.44
CA ILE A 48 -56.35 23.05 -34.99
C ILE A 48 -55.52 21.98 -34.26
N LEU A 49 -55.67 20.71 -34.64
CA LEU A 49 -54.89 19.61 -34.06
C LEU A 49 -53.39 19.77 -34.33
N PHE A 50 -53.02 20.13 -35.56
CA PHE A 50 -51.64 20.35 -35.97
C PHE A 50 -50.99 21.46 -35.14
N LEU A 51 -51.67 22.59 -34.96
CA LEU A 51 -51.19 23.69 -34.11
C LEU A 51 -51.03 23.23 -32.66
N PHE A 52 -51.95 22.44 -32.12
CA PHE A 52 -51.83 21.89 -30.76
C PHE A 52 -50.59 21.01 -30.60
N ILE A 53 -50.34 20.11 -31.55
CA ILE A 53 -49.14 19.25 -31.54
C ILE A 53 -47.87 20.10 -31.65
N HIS A 54 -47.87 21.05 -32.58
CA HIS A 54 -46.74 21.93 -32.84
C HIS A 54 -46.35 22.76 -31.61
N PHE A 55 -47.32 23.39 -30.96
CA PHE A 55 -47.06 24.29 -29.84
C PHE A 55 -46.96 23.60 -28.47
N PHE A 56 -47.46 22.36 -28.31
CA PHE A 56 -47.47 21.73 -26.99
C PHE A 56 -46.66 20.43 -26.91
N LEU A 57 -46.82 19.51 -27.87
CA LEU A 57 -46.17 18.20 -27.81
C LEU A 57 -44.69 18.30 -28.18
N ILE A 58 -44.35 18.97 -29.27
CA ILE A 58 -42.96 19.15 -29.73
C ILE A 58 -42.09 19.84 -28.64
N PRO A 59 -42.49 20.98 -28.04
CA PRO A 59 -41.65 21.61 -27.03
C PRO A 59 -41.49 20.77 -25.76
N LYS A 60 -42.51 19.98 -25.37
CA LYS A 60 -42.36 19.03 -24.25
C LYS A 60 -41.33 17.95 -24.54
N LEU A 61 -41.36 17.36 -25.73
CA LEU A 61 -40.38 16.35 -26.14
C LEU A 61 -38.97 16.93 -26.23
N LYS A 62 -38.84 18.16 -26.74
CA LYS A 62 -37.57 18.88 -26.78
C LYS A 62 -36.97 19.08 -25.39
N ARG A 63 -37.76 19.55 -24.41
CA ARG A 63 -37.30 19.71 -23.02
C ARG A 63 -36.83 18.39 -22.40
N ILE A 64 -37.52 17.28 -22.65
CA ILE A 64 -37.12 15.97 -22.14
C ILE A 64 -35.78 15.54 -22.76
N ARG A 65 -35.62 15.73 -24.07
CA ARG A 65 -34.36 15.44 -24.76
C ARG A 65 -33.22 16.28 -24.19
N GLU A 66 -33.40 17.59 -24.10
CA GLU A 66 -32.40 18.51 -23.53
C GLU A 66 -32.02 18.12 -22.10
N LYS A 67 -33.00 17.77 -21.25
CA LYS A 67 -32.72 17.32 -19.88
C LYS A 67 -31.87 16.05 -19.87
N ARG A 68 -32.18 15.07 -20.72
CA ARG A 68 -31.40 13.83 -20.83
C ARG A 68 -29.97 14.12 -21.31
N ASP A 69 -29.82 14.95 -22.33
CA ASP A 69 -28.51 15.33 -22.86
C ASP A 69 -27.67 16.08 -21.81
N GLN A 70 -28.29 17.00 -21.06
CA GLN A 70 -27.65 17.69 -19.92
C GLN A 70 -27.21 16.72 -18.84
N THR A 71 -28.05 15.74 -18.47
CA THR A 71 -27.68 14.71 -17.49
C THR A 71 -26.51 13.86 -17.97
N ILE A 72 -26.53 13.41 -19.23
CA ILE A 72 -25.43 12.63 -19.82
C ILE A 72 -24.14 13.44 -19.82
N ASN A 73 -24.18 14.69 -20.28
CA ASN A 73 -23.01 15.56 -20.30
C ASN A 73 -22.47 15.85 -18.90
N SER A 74 -23.37 16.03 -17.92
CA SER A 74 -23.00 16.19 -16.52
C SER A 74 -22.27 14.96 -15.99
N TYR A 75 -22.83 13.76 -16.20
CA TYR A 75 -22.16 12.53 -15.80
C TYR A 75 -20.81 12.32 -16.51
N LEU A 76 -20.73 12.59 -17.81
CA LEU A 76 -19.47 12.53 -18.54
C LEU A 76 -18.43 13.47 -17.94
N SER A 77 -18.81 14.71 -17.61
CA SER A 77 -17.91 15.68 -16.98
C SER A 77 -17.47 15.25 -15.58
N GLN A 78 -18.38 14.67 -14.80
CA GLN A 78 -18.08 14.14 -13.47
C GLN A 78 -17.12 12.95 -13.56
N THR A 79 -17.37 12.01 -14.47
CA THR A 79 -16.47 10.88 -14.73
C THR A 79 -15.08 11.35 -15.14
N LYS A 80 -14.97 12.35 -16.03
CA LYS A 80 -13.67 12.92 -16.40
C LYS A 80 -12.93 13.51 -15.20
N ARG A 81 -13.61 14.30 -14.37
CA ARG A 81 -13.01 14.87 -13.14
C ARG A 81 -12.57 13.80 -12.15
N ILE A 82 -13.37 12.75 -11.98
CA ILE A 82 -13.01 11.62 -11.10
C ILE A 82 -11.78 10.90 -11.66
N ASN A 83 -11.72 10.66 -12.96
CA ASN A 83 -10.54 10.05 -13.59
C ASN A 83 -9.30 10.93 -13.40
N GLU A 84 -9.39 12.24 -13.64
CA GLU A 84 -8.28 13.17 -13.38
C GLU A 84 -7.85 13.16 -11.91
N GLN A 85 -8.79 13.05 -10.97
CA GLN A 85 -8.46 12.92 -9.54
C GLN A 85 -7.75 11.58 -9.23
N ILE A 86 -8.20 10.48 -9.83
CA ILE A 86 -7.56 9.17 -9.69
C ILE A 86 -6.13 9.21 -10.23
N ASP A 87 -5.92 9.77 -11.43
CA ASP A 87 -4.59 9.89 -12.02
C ASP A 87 -3.65 10.71 -11.12
N ASN A 88 -4.13 11.81 -10.55
CA ASN A 88 -3.36 12.59 -9.57
C ASN A 88 -3.06 11.78 -8.29
N ILE A 89 -4.01 11.01 -7.77
CA ILE A 89 -3.80 10.17 -6.59
C ILE A 89 -2.76 9.08 -6.89
N ILE A 90 -2.79 8.45 -8.07
CA ILE A 90 -1.80 7.46 -8.48
C ILE A 90 -0.40 8.07 -8.48
N VAL A 91 -0.25 9.27 -9.07
CA VAL A 91 1.04 9.99 -9.08
C VAL A 91 1.53 10.28 -7.66
N GLN A 92 0.64 10.72 -6.75
CA GLN A 92 1.01 10.96 -5.35
C GLN A 92 1.43 9.69 -4.63
N ILE A 93 0.71 8.58 -4.82
CA ILE A 93 1.06 7.28 -4.24
C ILE A 93 2.44 6.83 -4.74
N ASP A 94 2.72 6.95 -6.04
CA ASP A 94 4.01 6.57 -6.61
C ASP A 94 5.16 7.44 -6.07
N LEU A 95 4.93 8.74 -5.88
CA LEU A 95 5.90 9.64 -5.25
C LEU A 95 6.15 9.24 -3.79
N GLU A 96 5.10 9.08 -2.98
CA GLU A 96 5.20 8.68 -1.58
C GLU A 96 5.88 7.33 -1.41
N LEU A 97 5.59 6.35 -2.28
CA LEU A 97 6.25 5.04 -2.27
C LEU A 97 7.73 5.14 -2.61
N ASN A 98 8.10 5.94 -3.61
CA ASN A 98 9.51 6.13 -3.97
C ASN A 98 10.28 6.86 -2.88
N GLU A 99 9.69 7.88 -2.27
CA GLU A 99 10.28 8.55 -1.12
C GLU A 99 10.43 7.62 0.09
N ALA A 100 9.39 6.83 0.41
CA ALA A 100 9.43 5.87 1.51
C ALA A 100 10.52 4.81 1.28
N LYS A 101 10.65 4.28 0.06
CA LYS A 101 11.73 3.36 -0.32
C LYS A 101 13.11 4.00 -0.16
N THR A 102 13.27 5.26 -0.58
CA THR A 102 14.53 5.99 -0.47
C THR A 102 14.90 6.18 1.00
N ARG A 103 13.97 6.72 1.81
CA ARG A 103 14.16 6.88 3.27
C ARG A 103 14.47 5.56 3.96
N PHE A 104 13.80 4.48 3.59
CA PHE A 104 14.06 3.15 4.14
C PHE A 104 15.47 2.66 3.80
N ASN A 105 15.89 2.77 2.54
CA ASN A 105 17.23 2.38 2.11
C ASN A 105 18.32 3.21 2.80
N ASP A 106 18.11 4.52 2.94
CA ASP A 106 19.03 5.42 3.63
C ASP A 106 19.14 5.05 5.11
N LYS A 107 17.99 4.79 5.77
CA LYS A 107 17.96 4.35 7.16
C LYS A 107 18.66 3.01 7.37
N ILE A 108 18.44 2.06 6.46
CA ILE A 108 19.14 0.77 6.47
C ILE A 108 20.65 0.98 6.37
N LYS A 109 21.12 1.78 5.41
CA LYS A 109 22.55 2.05 5.25
C LYS A 109 23.14 2.72 6.50
N GLU A 110 22.45 3.70 7.06
CA GLU A 110 22.86 4.39 8.28
C GLU A 110 23.01 3.41 9.45
N GLU A 111 22.02 2.55 9.69
CA GLU A 111 22.07 1.57 10.77
C GLU A 111 23.11 0.46 10.52
N PHE A 112 23.33 0.05 9.27
CA PHE A 112 24.41 -0.87 8.91
C PHE A 112 25.79 -0.29 9.22
N GLU A 113 26.05 0.97 8.85
CA GLU A 113 27.33 1.62 9.15
C GLU A 113 27.51 1.82 10.66
N LYS A 114 26.46 2.20 11.41
CA LYS A 114 26.53 2.26 12.87
C LYS A 114 26.84 0.90 13.49
N ASN A 115 26.16 -0.16 13.06
CA ASN A 115 26.40 -1.50 13.55
C ASN A 115 27.83 -1.96 13.23
N LYS A 116 28.35 -1.63 12.06
CA LYS A 116 29.74 -1.92 11.68
C LYS A 116 30.72 -1.23 12.63
N ILE A 117 30.53 0.06 12.91
CA ILE A 117 31.38 0.81 13.86
C ILE A 117 31.32 0.22 15.27
N ILE A 118 30.12 -0.14 15.75
CA ILE A 118 29.94 -0.78 17.05
C ILE A 118 30.66 -2.13 17.09
N PHE A 119 30.49 -2.95 16.04
CA PHE A 119 31.13 -4.24 15.92
C PHE A 119 32.66 -4.13 15.91
N GLU A 120 33.23 -3.24 15.09
CA GLU A 120 34.67 -2.99 15.04
C GLU A 120 35.20 -2.52 16.42
N LYS A 121 34.44 -1.69 17.13
CA LYS A 121 34.78 -1.26 18.48
C LYS A 121 34.77 -2.42 19.49
N GLU A 122 33.74 -3.26 19.47
CA GLU A 122 33.65 -4.44 20.35
C GLU A 122 34.78 -5.44 20.07
N VAL A 123 35.06 -5.72 18.79
CA VAL A 123 36.20 -6.57 18.39
C VAL A 123 37.51 -5.98 18.92
N GLY A 124 37.75 -4.68 18.74
CA GLY A 124 38.96 -4.03 19.24
C GLY A 124 39.08 -4.01 20.78
N LEU A 125 37.95 -3.99 21.50
CA LEU A 125 37.95 -4.13 22.97
C LEU A 125 38.31 -5.58 23.37
N ILE A 126 37.71 -6.57 22.72
CA ILE A 126 37.99 -7.99 22.96
C ILE A 126 39.47 -8.29 22.67
N GLU A 127 40.04 -7.76 21.58
CA GLU A 127 41.46 -7.91 21.24
C GLU A 127 42.37 -7.33 22.34
N LYS A 128 42.04 -6.13 22.85
CA LYS A 128 42.81 -5.51 23.95
C LYS A 128 42.73 -6.32 25.24
N ASP A 129 41.53 -6.78 25.61
CA ASP A 129 41.33 -7.62 26.79
C ASP A 129 42.06 -8.96 26.66
N PHE A 130 42.06 -9.54 25.45
CA PHE A 130 42.76 -10.78 25.15
C PHE A 130 44.29 -10.61 25.27
N GLU A 131 44.84 -9.52 24.71
CA GLU A 131 46.29 -9.25 24.80
C GLU A 131 46.70 -8.95 26.25
N ALA A 132 45.90 -8.20 27.01
CA ALA A 132 46.14 -7.96 28.43
C ALA A 132 46.12 -9.27 29.25
N LYS A 133 45.19 -10.18 28.96
CA LYS A 133 45.10 -11.49 29.62
C LYS A 133 46.28 -12.38 29.28
N LYS A 134 46.73 -12.37 28.02
CA LYS A 134 47.93 -13.07 27.54
C LYS A 134 49.19 -12.57 28.22
N GLU A 135 49.37 -11.25 28.33
CA GLU A 135 50.52 -10.65 29.04
C GLU A 135 50.51 -11.00 30.53
N LYS A 136 49.36 -10.92 31.18
CA LYS A 136 49.21 -11.33 32.58
C LYS A 136 49.59 -12.81 32.77
N LEU A 137 49.07 -13.70 31.92
CA LEU A 137 49.36 -15.13 31.98
C LEU A 137 50.85 -15.41 31.73
N ASN A 138 51.47 -14.75 30.75
CA ASN A 138 52.91 -14.85 30.49
C ASN A 138 53.73 -14.40 31.71
N SER A 139 53.34 -13.30 32.36
CA SER A 139 54.01 -12.81 33.56
C SER A 139 53.89 -13.77 34.74
N GLU A 140 52.73 -14.39 34.93
CA GLU A 140 52.47 -15.40 35.97
C GLU A 140 53.25 -16.68 35.69
N LEU A 141 53.30 -17.12 34.43
CA LEU A 141 54.10 -18.27 34.00
C LEU A 141 55.58 -18.03 34.26
N LEU A 142 56.11 -16.85 33.92
CA LEU A 142 57.51 -16.48 34.22
C LEU A 142 57.81 -16.44 35.72
N LYS A 143 56.88 -15.93 36.54
CA LYS A 143 57.01 -15.97 38.01
C LYS A 143 57.00 -17.40 38.53
N SER A 144 56.04 -18.21 38.11
CA SER A 144 55.95 -19.62 38.51
C SER A 144 57.19 -20.41 38.09
N LYS A 145 57.71 -20.17 36.88
CA LYS A 145 58.97 -20.75 36.40
C LYS A 145 60.15 -20.35 37.30
N ARG A 146 60.28 -19.08 37.66
CA ARG A 146 61.33 -18.61 38.60
C ARG A 146 61.17 -19.21 39.99
N ASP A 147 59.95 -19.29 40.50
CA ASP A 147 59.67 -19.89 41.81
C ASP A 147 60.03 -21.38 41.83
N ILE A 148 59.72 -22.12 40.77
CA ILE A 148 60.14 -23.52 40.60
C ILE A 148 61.66 -23.59 40.52
N GLN A 149 62.31 -22.76 39.70
CA GLN A 149 63.77 -22.71 39.58
C GLN A 149 64.45 -22.43 40.92
N ASN A 150 63.89 -21.54 41.75
CA ASN A 150 64.41 -21.24 43.09
C ASN A 150 64.18 -22.37 44.10
N LYS A 151 63.10 -23.14 43.94
CA LYS A 151 62.76 -24.28 44.82
C LYS A 151 63.52 -25.56 44.46
N ILE A 152 63.91 -25.75 43.19
CA ILE A 152 64.64 -26.94 42.71
C ILE A 152 65.90 -27.24 43.56
N PRO A 153 66.81 -26.28 43.83
CA PRO A 153 67.98 -26.53 44.67
C PRO A 153 67.62 -27.11 46.04
N LYS A 154 66.61 -26.54 46.69
CA LYS A 154 66.16 -26.98 48.01
C LYS A 154 65.58 -28.38 47.97
N ILE A 155 64.76 -28.69 46.95
CA ILE A 155 64.19 -30.03 46.74
C ILE A 155 65.28 -31.06 46.44
N CYS A 156 66.30 -30.70 45.63
CA CYS A 156 67.43 -31.57 45.35
C CYS A 156 68.27 -31.84 46.61
N MET A 157 68.50 -30.82 47.45
CA MET A 157 69.18 -30.97 48.75
C MET A 157 68.36 -31.86 49.69
N ASP A 158 67.06 -31.61 49.85
CA ASP A 158 66.17 -32.41 50.69
C ASP A 158 66.13 -33.88 50.21
N LEU A 159 66.03 -34.12 48.90
CA LEU A 159 66.07 -35.46 48.32
C LEU A 159 67.43 -36.15 48.55
N SER A 160 68.53 -35.41 48.43
CA SER A 160 69.87 -35.93 48.68
C SER A 160 70.03 -36.29 50.16
N ASN A 161 69.62 -35.41 51.07
CA ASN A 161 69.64 -35.67 52.51
C ASN A 161 68.81 -36.91 52.87
N HIS A 162 67.61 -37.06 52.30
CA HIS A 162 66.78 -38.25 52.49
C HIS A 162 67.43 -39.53 51.93
N LEU A 163 68.12 -39.46 50.79
CA LEU A 163 68.88 -40.60 50.24
C LEU A 163 70.07 -40.96 51.15
N TYR A 164 70.80 -39.96 51.63
CA TYR A 164 71.91 -40.13 52.57
C TYR A 164 71.44 -40.76 53.89
N GLU A 165 70.36 -40.25 54.49
CA GLU A 165 69.77 -40.80 55.72
C GLU A 165 69.34 -42.26 55.55
N LYS A 166 68.78 -42.61 54.38
CA LYS A 166 68.31 -43.98 54.09
C LYS A 166 69.44 -44.97 53.78
N ILE A 167 70.57 -44.52 53.23
CA ILE A 167 71.70 -45.37 52.84
C ILE A 167 72.74 -45.49 53.96
N LEU A 168 73.05 -44.40 54.68
CA LEU A 168 74.13 -44.32 55.67
C LEU A 168 73.64 -44.31 57.13
N GLY A 169 72.36 -44.11 57.39
CA GLY A 169 71.77 -44.23 58.74
C GLY A 169 72.11 -43.10 59.72
N GLU A 170 72.80 -42.04 59.27
CA GLU A 170 73.09 -40.83 60.07
C GLU A 170 72.56 -39.56 59.39
N LYS A 171 72.11 -38.60 60.21
CA LYS A 171 71.58 -37.29 59.77
C LYS A 171 72.71 -36.28 59.62
N THR A 172 72.92 -35.76 58.41
CA THR A 172 73.80 -34.61 58.15
C THR A 172 73.02 -33.46 57.55
N GLU A 173 73.10 -32.27 58.15
CA GLU A 173 72.57 -31.02 57.58
C GLU A 173 73.54 -30.48 56.52
N SER A 174 73.17 -30.57 55.25
CA SER A 174 73.91 -29.96 54.14
C SER A 174 73.75 -28.43 54.13
N ASP A 175 74.84 -27.66 54.07
CA ASP A 175 74.84 -26.17 54.08
C ASP A 175 74.46 -25.58 52.71
N PRO A 176 73.46 -24.67 52.63
CA PRO A 176 73.07 -23.97 51.39
C PRO A 176 74.21 -23.32 50.60
N LYS A 177 75.32 -22.95 51.25
CA LYS A 177 76.46 -22.26 50.59
C LYS A 177 77.34 -23.17 49.73
N GLU A 178 77.41 -24.47 50.00
CA GLU A 178 78.19 -25.41 49.16
C GLU A 178 77.51 -25.66 47.82
N PHE A 179 76.18 -25.77 47.81
CA PHE A 179 75.41 -25.94 46.58
C PHE A 179 75.55 -24.72 45.63
N GLU A 180 75.55 -23.51 46.19
CA GLU A 180 75.75 -22.26 45.44
C GLU A 180 77.16 -22.10 44.84
N LYS A 181 78.15 -22.84 45.37
CA LYS A 181 79.54 -22.86 44.88
C LYS A 181 79.68 -23.84 43.71
N VAL A 182 79.10 -25.03 43.83
CA VAL A 182 79.08 -26.05 42.76
C VAL A 182 78.30 -25.59 41.53
N MET A 183 77.16 -24.91 41.71
CA MET A 183 76.37 -24.36 40.60
C MET A 183 77.01 -23.16 39.89
N ARG A 184 78.05 -22.56 40.47
CA ARG A 184 78.76 -21.39 39.91
C ARG A 184 80.00 -21.79 39.11
N ASP A 185 80.54 -22.97 39.40
CA ASP A 185 81.70 -23.58 38.73
C ASP A 185 81.28 -24.48 37.53
N LEU A 186 79.98 -24.59 37.25
CA LEU A 186 79.33 -25.34 36.16
C LEU A 186 78.74 -24.39 35.12
#